data_AF-A0A8J2V7I4-F1
#
_entry.id   AF-A0A8J2V7I4-F1
#
_cell.length_a   1.000
_cell.length_b   1.000
_cell.length_c   1.000
_cell.angle_alpha   90.00
_cell.angle_beta   90.00
_cell.angle_gamma   90.00
#
_symmetry.space_group_name_H-M   'P 1'
#
loop_
_entity.id
_entity.type
_entity.pdbx_description
1 polymer ?
#
loop_
_entity_poly.entity_id
_entity_poly.type
_entity_poly.pdbx_seq_one_letter_code
_entity_poly.pdbx_strand_id
1 'polypeptide(L)'
;MSRKIIFYENHFIEFYQKQDQKVKGKIQYVFELIQQVDRVPKKFLDHITGTDGLYEIRVEYQSNIYRIFCCFDKGQLVVLFNGFQKKTQKTPQNEIDKAVQLMNRYFSKKNKKMKDYKDIQSFDELIELEHGKIGTESRNKYEEGAQMFIISEMLKSARKEANMTQEQLADKSGTKKSYISKLENAKGNIQLSTLIRIFEQGLNRKIGLTFL
;
A
#
# COMPACT_ATOMS: atom_id res chain seq x y z
N MET A 1 -3.36 -15.39 3.69
CA MET A 1 -1.90 -15.41 4.00
C MET A 1 -1.40 -14.02 3.71
N SER A 2 -0.74 -13.34 4.65
CA SER A 2 -0.23 -11.98 4.44
C SER A 2 0.83 -11.98 3.33
N ARG A 3 0.70 -11.03 2.41
CA ARG A 3 1.60 -10.93 1.25
C ARG A 3 2.91 -10.29 1.69
N LYS A 4 4.03 -10.98 1.49
CA LYS A 4 5.37 -10.42 1.79
C LYS A 4 5.83 -9.51 0.66
N ILE A 5 6.43 -8.38 1.01
CA ILE A 5 7.06 -7.46 0.06
C ILE A 5 8.58 -7.61 0.13
N ILE A 6 9.20 -7.91 -1.01
CA ILE A 6 10.66 -8.08 -1.17
C ILE A 6 11.17 -7.04 -2.16
N PHE A 7 12.39 -6.54 -1.95
CA PHE A 7 13.05 -5.63 -2.87
C PHE A 7 14.07 -6.38 -3.74
N TYR A 8 13.99 -6.18 -5.06
CA TYR A 8 14.96 -6.69 -6.01
C TYR A 8 16.01 -5.63 -6.32
N GLU A 9 17.27 -5.94 -6.01
CA GLU A 9 18.41 -5.01 -6.07
C GLU A 9 18.15 -3.74 -5.24
N ASN A 10 18.97 -2.69 -5.39
CA ASN A 10 18.88 -1.49 -4.57
C ASN A 10 17.99 -0.39 -5.19
N HIS A 11 17.41 -0.63 -6.35
CA HIS A 11 16.73 0.39 -7.14
C HIS A 11 15.61 1.11 -6.39
N PHE A 12 14.79 0.36 -5.65
CA PHE A 12 13.72 0.94 -4.83
C PHE A 12 14.28 1.70 -3.63
N ILE A 13 15.27 1.14 -2.94
CA ILE A 13 15.87 1.77 -1.74
C ILE A 13 16.52 3.10 -2.11
N GLU A 14 17.28 3.17 -3.21
CA GLU A 14 17.90 4.41 -3.71
C GLU A 14 16.86 5.50 -4.04
N PHE A 15 15.70 5.09 -4.56
CA PHE A 15 14.58 5.99 -4.80
C PHE A 15 13.96 6.49 -3.50
N TYR A 16 13.65 5.55 -2.61
CA TYR A 16 12.98 5.80 -1.34
C TYR A 16 13.79 6.74 -0.46
N GLN A 17 15.11 6.55 -0.38
CA GLN A 17 16.02 7.39 0.42
C GLN A 17 16.03 8.85 -0.03
N LYS A 18 15.78 9.14 -1.31
CA LYS A 18 15.75 10.50 -1.87
C LYS A 18 14.44 11.25 -1.58
N GLN A 19 13.41 10.56 -1.10
CA GLN A 19 12.12 11.19 -0.82
C GLN A 19 12.11 11.87 0.54
N ASP A 20 11.29 12.90 0.69
CA ASP A 20 11.03 13.51 1.99
C ASP A 20 10.24 12.57 2.92
N GLN A 21 10.24 12.88 4.22
CA GLN A 21 9.67 11.99 5.22
C GLN A 21 8.16 11.78 5.10
N LYS A 22 7.42 12.74 4.55
CA LYS A 22 5.97 12.61 4.37
C LYS A 22 5.66 11.68 3.19
N VAL A 23 6.42 11.80 2.10
CA VAL A 23 6.31 10.91 0.95
C VAL A 23 6.71 9.48 1.33
N LYS A 24 7.81 9.33 2.08
CA LYS A 24 8.25 8.04 2.65
C LYS A 24 7.14 7.36 3.46
N GLY A 25 6.56 8.07 4.44
CA GLY A 25 5.44 7.56 5.23
C GLY A 25 4.24 7.16 4.37
N LYS A 26 3.93 7.94 3.31
CA LYS A 26 2.84 7.60 2.39
C LYS A 26 3.12 6.33 1.58
N ILE A 27 4.35 6.12 1.13
CA ILE A 27 4.76 4.88 0.44
C ILE A 27 4.60 3.68 1.39
N GLN A 28 5.10 3.80 2.63
CA GLN A 28 5.00 2.76 3.65
C GLN A 28 3.54 2.37 3.93
N TYR A 29 2.65 3.34 4.08
CA TYR A 29 1.23 3.08 4.30
C TYR A 29 0.56 2.35 3.13
N VAL A 30 0.96 2.64 1.89
CA VAL A 30 0.46 1.90 0.72
C VAL A 30 1.00 0.47 0.70
N PHE A 31 2.26 0.25 1.09
CA PHE A 31 2.85 -1.09 1.17
C PHE A 31 2.16 -1.94 2.25
N GLU A 32 1.91 -1.38 3.43
CA GLU A 32 1.12 -2.03 4.49
C GLU A 32 -0.28 -2.44 3.99
N LEU A 33 -0.97 -1.55 3.29
CA LEU A 33 -2.27 -1.86 2.69
C LEU A 33 -2.19 -3.05 1.72
N ILE A 34 -1.15 -3.12 0.88
CA ILE A 34 -0.96 -4.22 -0.09
C ILE A 34 -0.62 -5.55 0.60
N GLN A 35 0.11 -5.49 1.71
CA GLN A 35 0.50 -6.65 2.53
C GLN A 35 -0.69 -7.27 3.27
N GLN A 36 -1.60 -6.43 3.76
CA GLN A 36 -2.70 -6.83 4.65
C GLN A 36 -4.02 -7.09 3.92
N VAL A 37 -4.27 -6.45 2.77
CA VAL A 37 -5.54 -6.58 2.06
C VAL A 37 -5.44 -7.60 0.93
N ASP A 38 -6.30 -8.63 0.96
CA ASP A 38 -6.34 -9.67 -0.08
C ASP A 38 -6.67 -9.10 -1.47
N ARG A 39 -7.76 -8.32 -1.56
CA ARG A 39 -8.21 -7.63 -2.78
C ARG A 39 -7.83 -6.16 -2.74
N VAL A 40 -6.59 -5.86 -3.14
CA VAL A 40 -6.09 -4.49 -3.17
C VAL A 40 -6.88 -3.64 -4.18
N PRO A 41 -7.37 -2.45 -3.80
CA PRO A 41 -8.01 -1.54 -4.74
C PRO A 41 -7.08 -1.13 -5.90
N LYS A 42 -7.61 -1.10 -7.15
CA LYS A 42 -6.85 -0.69 -8.36
C LYS A 42 -6.17 0.68 -8.27
N LYS A 43 -6.68 1.57 -7.42
CA LYS A 43 -6.05 2.88 -7.17
C LYS A 43 -4.68 2.78 -6.49
N PHE A 44 -4.34 1.64 -5.87
CA PHE A 44 -3.07 1.40 -5.19
C PHE A 44 -2.21 0.34 -5.87
N LEU A 45 -2.81 -0.63 -6.55
CA LEU A 45 -2.08 -1.67 -7.27
C LEU A 45 -2.85 -2.04 -8.53
N ASP A 46 -2.21 -1.88 -9.68
CA ASP A 46 -2.83 -2.15 -10.97
C ASP A 46 -1.91 -2.93 -11.89
N HIS A 47 -2.48 -3.73 -12.78
CA HIS A 47 -1.72 -4.48 -13.77
C HIS A 47 -1.34 -3.57 -14.95
N ILE A 48 -0.11 -3.70 -15.46
CA ILE A 48 0.30 -2.98 -16.67
C ILE A 48 -0.19 -3.77 -17.89
N THR A 49 -1.26 -3.29 -18.52
CA THR A 49 -1.79 -3.87 -19.76
C THR A 49 -0.71 -3.98 -20.83
N GLY A 50 -0.64 -5.14 -21.51
CA GLY A 50 0.36 -5.41 -22.55
C GLY A 50 1.67 -6.00 -22.04
N THR A 51 1.78 -6.28 -20.75
CA THR A 51 2.91 -7.02 -20.16
C THR A 51 2.42 -8.32 -19.54
N ASP A 52 3.32 -9.29 -19.40
CA ASP A 52 3.02 -10.56 -18.71
C ASP A 52 3.54 -10.50 -17.26
N GLY A 53 2.66 -10.17 -16.32
CA GLY A 53 2.96 -10.23 -14.89
C GLY A 53 3.57 -8.98 -14.25
N LEU A 54 3.64 -7.85 -14.96
CA LEU A 54 4.10 -6.57 -14.40
C LEU A 54 2.94 -5.76 -13.81
N TYR A 55 3.15 -5.23 -12.61
CA TYR A 55 2.21 -4.41 -11.87
C TYR A 55 2.85 -3.08 -11.46
N GLU A 56 2.02 -2.07 -11.23
CA GLU A 56 2.44 -0.80 -10.63
C GLU A 56 1.73 -0.53 -9.31
N ILE A 57 2.52 -0.24 -8.27
CA ILE A 57 2.04 0.34 -7.03
C ILE A 57 1.88 1.84 -7.23
N ARG A 58 0.68 2.34 -6.96
CA ARG A 58 0.28 3.72 -7.20
C ARG A 58 0.25 4.48 -5.88
N VAL A 59 1.18 5.42 -5.72
CA VAL A 59 1.26 6.29 -4.54
C VAL A 59 1.03 7.74 -4.97
N GLU A 60 0.06 8.41 -4.35
CA GLU A 60 -0.26 9.81 -4.60
C GLU A 60 -0.16 10.58 -3.29
N TYR A 61 0.58 11.68 -3.32
CA TYR A 61 0.77 12.56 -2.17
C TYR A 61 0.80 14.01 -2.64
N GLN A 62 -0.14 14.82 -2.13
CA GLN A 62 -0.38 16.17 -2.62
C GLN A 62 -0.58 16.16 -4.15
N SER A 63 0.14 17.00 -4.89
CA SER A 63 0.11 17.05 -6.36
C SER A 63 1.08 16.07 -7.02
N ASN A 64 1.80 15.25 -6.24
CA ASN A 64 2.82 14.33 -6.73
C ASN A 64 2.27 12.91 -6.89
N ILE A 65 2.69 12.26 -7.98
CA ILE A 65 2.28 10.92 -8.37
C ILE A 65 3.53 10.07 -8.54
N TYR A 66 3.61 8.98 -7.77
CA TYR A 66 4.71 8.01 -7.78
C TYR A 66 4.17 6.64 -8.21
N ARG A 67 4.93 5.92 -9.03
CA ARG A 67 4.55 4.60 -9.58
C ARG A 67 5.70 3.62 -9.42
N ILE A 68 5.59 2.68 -8.49
CA ILE A 68 6.64 1.73 -8.17
C ILE A 68 6.33 0.41 -8.85
N PHE A 69 7.23 -0.10 -9.70
CA PHE A 69 6.98 -1.34 -10.42
C PHE A 69 7.26 -2.58 -9.59
N CYS A 70 6.40 -3.58 -9.74
CA CYS A 70 6.51 -4.85 -9.04
C CYS A 70 5.98 -6.01 -9.88
N CYS A 71 6.30 -7.23 -9.47
CA CYS A 71 5.68 -8.44 -9.99
C CYS A 71 5.30 -9.37 -8.83
N PHE A 72 4.53 -10.42 -9.13
CA PHE A 72 4.21 -11.46 -8.16
C PHE A 72 5.07 -12.70 -8.37
N ASP A 73 5.65 -13.22 -7.29
CA ASP A 73 6.33 -14.53 -7.29
C ASP A 73 5.88 -15.34 -6.08
N LYS A 74 5.23 -16.49 -6.32
CA LYS A 74 4.78 -17.44 -5.28
C LYS A 74 4.06 -16.76 -4.08
N GLY A 75 3.19 -15.78 -4.37
CA GLY A 75 2.43 -15.05 -3.36
C GLY A 75 3.17 -13.86 -2.72
N GLN A 76 4.42 -13.62 -3.10
CA GLN A 76 5.22 -12.45 -2.69
C GLN A 76 5.09 -11.34 -3.73
N LEU A 77 5.07 -10.08 -3.26
CA LEU A 77 5.19 -8.91 -4.10
C LEU A 77 6.68 -8.56 -4.21
N VAL A 78 7.26 -8.72 -5.39
CA VAL A 78 8.65 -8.38 -5.64
C VAL A 78 8.69 -7.00 -6.25
N VAL A 79 9.18 -6.01 -5.49
CA VAL A 79 9.39 -4.65 -5.98
C VAL A 79 10.67 -4.65 -6.81
N LEU A 80 10.50 -4.37 -8.10
CA LEU A 80 11.57 -4.53 -9.08
C LEU A 80 12.42 -3.27 -9.19
N PHE A 81 11.78 -2.10 -9.27
CA PHE A 81 12.47 -0.86 -9.58
C PHE A 81 11.61 0.41 -9.44
N ASN A 82 12.36 1.51 -9.40
CA ASN A 82 12.07 2.92 -9.16
C ASN A 82 10.62 3.41 -9.38
N GLY A 83 10.24 4.32 -8.48
CA GLY A 83 9.14 5.26 -8.64
C GLY A 83 9.59 6.50 -9.40
N PHE A 84 9.16 6.70 -10.63
CA PHE A 84 9.37 8.00 -11.28
C PHE A 84 8.31 9.01 -10.80
N GLN A 85 8.71 10.26 -10.58
CA GLN A 85 7.75 11.35 -10.39
C GLN A 85 7.16 11.70 -11.77
N LYS A 86 5.86 11.46 -11.97
CA LYS A 86 5.19 11.79 -13.22
C LYS A 86 5.25 13.30 -13.50
N LYS A 87 5.81 13.70 -14.65
CA LYS A 87 5.58 15.04 -15.24
C LYS A 87 4.46 15.04 -16.29
N THR A 88 3.96 13.86 -16.69
CA THR A 88 2.94 13.68 -17.75
C THR A 88 1.90 12.61 -17.34
N GLN A 89 0.72 12.59 -17.99
CA GLN A 89 -0.41 11.74 -17.59
C GLN A 89 -0.22 10.24 -17.87
N LYS A 90 0.64 9.86 -18.84
CA LYS A 90 0.95 8.46 -19.20
C LYS A 90 2.29 8.00 -18.62
N THR A 91 2.39 6.72 -18.29
CA THR A 91 3.65 6.11 -17.83
C THR A 91 4.61 6.03 -19.02
N PRO A 92 5.84 6.58 -18.93
CA PRO A 92 6.80 6.56 -20.04
C PRO A 92 7.19 5.12 -20.43
N GLN A 93 7.20 4.82 -21.73
CA GLN A 93 7.45 3.46 -22.23
C GLN A 93 8.84 2.93 -21.83
N ASN A 94 9.86 3.80 -21.84
CA ASN A 94 11.22 3.46 -21.43
C ASN A 94 11.32 2.97 -19.98
N GLU A 95 10.45 3.44 -19.08
CA GLU A 95 10.42 2.97 -17.69
C GLU A 95 9.74 1.59 -17.60
N ILE A 96 8.71 1.34 -18.41
CA ILE A 96 8.06 0.03 -18.54
C ILE A 96 9.07 -1.00 -19.07
N ASP A 97 9.80 -0.66 -20.13
CA ASP A 97 10.77 -1.57 -20.76
C ASP A 97 11.89 -1.97 -19.78
N LYS A 98 12.39 -1.02 -18.98
CA LYS A 98 13.36 -1.31 -17.90
C LYS A 98 12.78 -2.24 -16.84
N ALA A 99 11.54 -2.01 -16.42
CA ALA A 99 10.88 -2.84 -15.42
C ALA A 99 10.67 -4.28 -15.93
N VAL A 100 10.28 -4.46 -17.20
CA VAL A 100 10.19 -5.78 -17.84
C VAL A 100 11.55 -6.46 -17.91
N GLN A 101 12.63 -5.75 -18.27
CA GLN A 101 13.98 -6.31 -18.27
C GLN A 101 14.42 -6.78 -16.87
N LEU A 102 14.13 -5.99 -15.83
CA LEU A 102 14.41 -6.36 -14.44
C LEU A 102 13.61 -7.58 -13.99
N MET A 103 12.32 -7.63 -14.33
CA MET A 103 11.46 -8.79 -14.06
C MET A 103 12.04 -10.06 -14.71
N ASN A 104 12.41 -9.98 -15.99
CA ASN A 104 13.01 -11.10 -16.71
C ASN A 104 14.34 -11.52 -16.08
N ARG A 105 15.18 -10.57 -15.66
CA ARG A 105 16.43 -10.85 -14.94
C ARG A 105 16.17 -11.54 -13.60
N TYR A 106 15.19 -11.08 -12.83
CA TYR A 106 14.79 -11.69 -11.56
C TYR A 106 14.41 -13.17 -11.75
N PHE A 107 13.50 -13.46 -12.69
CA PHE A 107 13.04 -14.82 -12.94
C PHE A 107 14.14 -15.71 -13.57
N SER A 108 15.02 -15.14 -14.41
CA SER A 108 16.14 -15.88 -15.03
C SER A 108 17.27 -16.22 -14.05
N LYS A 109 17.54 -15.35 -13.06
CA LYS A 109 18.61 -15.54 -12.08
C LYS A 109 18.24 -16.46 -10.91
N LYS A 110 17.00 -16.98 -10.86
CA LYS A 110 16.47 -17.83 -9.78
C LYS A 110 17.24 -19.14 -9.53
N ASN A 111 18.24 -19.47 -10.38
CA ASN A 111 19.15 -20.62 -10.24
C ASN A 111 20.60 -20.32 -9.79
N LYS A 112 20.96 -19.11 -9.35
CA LYS A 112 22.28 -18.88 -8.71
C LYS A 112 22.17 -17.86 -7.57
N LYS A 113 22.49 -18.31 -6.35
CA LYS A 113 22.67 -17.43 -5.18
C LYS A 113 23.76 -16.41 -5.48
N MET A 114 23.45 -15.13 -5.34
CA MET A 114 24.44 -14.09 -5.08
C MET A 114 24.04 -13.33 -3.82
N LYS A 115 25.00 -13.22 -2.90
CA LYS A 115 25.00 -12.30 -1.75
C LYS A 115 25.84 -11.08 -2.15
N ASP A 116 25.26 -9.89 -2.08
CA ASP A 116 25.62 -8.81 -1.14
C ASP A 116 24.72 -7.58 -1.37
N TYR A 117 24.27 -6.98 -0.27
CA TYR A 117 23.48 -5.73 -0.20
C TYR A 117 24.04 -4.91 0.96
N LYS A 118 23.89 -3.60 0.95
CA LYS A 118 23.82 -2.86 2.22
C LYS A 118 22.36 -2.93 2.72
N ASP A 119 22.06 -4.13 3.19
CA ASP A 119 21.23 -4.57 4.34
C ASP A 119 19.78 -4.13 4.51
N ILE A 120 19.01 -4.00 3.41
CA ILE A 120 17.54 -4.07 3.47
C ILE A 120 17.00 -4.82 2.25
N GLN A 121 16.47 -6.02 2.44
CA GLN A 121 15.91 -6.88 1.38
C GLN A 121 14.39 -7.00 1.43
N SER A 122 13.78 -6.62 2.55
CA SER A 122 12.35 -6.75 2.77
C SER A 122 11.73 -5.46 3.29
N PHE A 123 10.43 -5.33 3.10
CA PHE A 123 9.69 -4.23 3.71
C PHE A 123 9.74 -4.30 5.25
N ASP A 124 9.69 -5.50 5.82
CA ASP A 124 9.79 -5.68 7.28
C ASP A 124 11.14 -5.15 7.83
N GLU A 125 12.26 -5.44 7.15
CA GLU A 125 13.58 -4.90 7.50
C GLU A 125 13.64 -3.37 7.36
N LEU A 126 13.05 -2.81 6.29
CA LEU A 126 13.00 -1.35 6.09
C LEU A 126 12.29 -0.66 7.23
N ILE A 127 11.20 -1.27 7.66
CA ILE A 127 10.33 -0.76 8.69
C ILE A 127 10.97 -0.86 10.07
N GLU A 128 11.62 -1.99 10.38
CA GLU A 128 12.40 -2.12 11.62
C GLU A 128 13.53 -1.09 11.67
N LEU A 129 14.18 -0.81 10.54
CA LEU A 129 15.22 0.21 10.46
C LEU A 129 14.68 1.63 10.72
N GLU A 130 13.57 2.02 10.10
CA GLU A 130 13.05 3.40 10.21
C GLU A 130 12.25 3.66 11.49
N HIS A 131 11.56 2.64 12.02
CA HIS A 131 10.62 2.81 13.12
C HIS A 131 11.01 2.03 14.38
N GLY A 132 12.06 1.23 14.32
CA GLY A 132 12.49 0.35 15.40
C GLY A 132 11.69 -0.95 15.47
N LYS A 133 12.06 -1.78 16.45
CA LYS A 133 11.42 -3.08 16.69
C LYS A 133 9.98 -2.93 17.20
N ILE A 134 9.20 -3.99 17.01
CA ILE A 134 7.85 -4.15 17.58
C ILE A 134 7.88 -3.88 19.09
N GLY A 135 6.91 -3.10 19.57
CA GLY A 135 6.78 -2.70 20.97
C GLY A 135 7.48 -1.38 21.34
N THR A 136 8.29 -0.80 20.46
CA THR A 136 8.85 0.55 20.70
C THR A 136 7.80 1.64 20.47
N GLU A 137 7.92 2.78 21.17
CA GLU A 137 6.95 3.89 21.01
C GLU A 137 6.87 4.40 19.56
N SER A 138 8.03 4.49 18.89
CA SER A 138 8.10 4.89 17.48
C SER A 138 7.35 3.91 16.58
N ARG A 139 7.58 2.60 16.76
CA ARG A 139 6.90 1.54 16.03
C ARG A 139 5.39 1.54 16.28
N ASN A 140 4.95 1.72 17.53
CA ASN A 140 3.54 1.75 17.88
C ASN A 140 2.81 2.92 17.20
N LYS A 141 3.41 4.12 17.18
CA LYS A 141 2.84 5.30 16.47
C LYS A 141 2.74 5.07 14.97
N TYR A 142 3.76 4.44 14.37
CA TYR A 142 3.71 4.07 12.96
C TYR A 142 2.58 3.08 12.67
N GLU A 143 2.46 2.02 13.47
CA GLU A 143 1.44 0.99 13.29
C GLU A 143 0.02 1.55 13.44
N GLU A 144 -0.21 2.43 14.42
CA GLU A 144 -1.49 3.12 14.60
C GLU A 144 -1.86 3.95 13.36
N GLY A 145 -0.89 4.71 12.82
CA GLY A 145 -1.08 5.49 11.61
C GLY A 145 -1.37 4.63 10.37
N ALA A 146 -0.64 3.52 10.22
CA ALA A 146 -0.82 2.57 9.12
C ALA A 146 -2.20 1.90 9.18
N GLN A 147 -2.62 1.43 10.37
CA GLN A 147 -3.93 0.83 10.59
C GLN A 147 -5.06 1.82 10.28
N MET A 148 -4.94 3.07 10.75
CA MET A 148 -5.93 4.10 10.47
C MET A 148 -6.03 4.36 8.97
N PHE A 149 -4.90 4.47 8.27
CA PHE A 149 -4.89 4.62 6.81
C PHE A 149 -5.60 3.46 6.10
N ILE A 150 -5.32 2.21 6.48
CA ILE A 150 -5.95 1.04 5.89
C ILE A 150 -7.47 1.07 6.11
N ILE A 151 -7.91 1.32 7.34
CA ILE A 151 -9.34 1.43 7.69
C ILE A 151 -10.03 2.50 6.85
N SER A 152 -9.42 3.69 6.73
CA SER A 152 -9.94 4.80 5.93
C SER A 152 -10.16 4.39 4.47
N GLU A 153 -9.19 3.70 3.89
CA GLU A 153 -9.23 3.31 2.48
C GLU A 153 -10.18 2.14 2.22
N MET A 154 -10.25 1.18 3.13
CA MET A 154 -11.21 0.07 3.10
C MET A 154 -12.64 0.58 3.19
N LEU A 155 -12.92 1.49 4.14
CA LEU A 155 -14.23 2.13 4.30
C LEU A 155 -14.65 2.84 3.02
N LYS A 156 -13.74 3.66 2.46
CA LYS A 156 -13.98 4.41 1.24
C LYS A 156 -14.20 3.51 0.02
N SER A 157 -13.48 2.40 -0.09
CA SER A 157 -13.67 1.42 -1.16
C SER A 157 -15.02 0.73 -1.03
N ALA A 158 -15.33 0.19 0.15
CA ALA A 158 -16.57 -0.54 0.40
C ALA A 158 -17.81 0.35 0.19
N ARG A 159 -17.75 1.62 0.61
CA ARG A 159 -18.82 2.59 0.35
C ARG A 159 -19.04 2.83 -1.15
N LYS A 160 -17.96 3.03 -1.90
CA LYS A 160 -18.04 3.24 -3.35
C LYS A 160 -18.55 2.01 -4.09
N GLU A 161 -18.12 0.81 -3.68
CA GLU A 161 -18.62 -0.46 -4.21
C GLU A 161 -20.13 -0.65 -3.92
N ALA A 162 -20.61 -0.14 -2.79
CA ALA A 162 -22.04 -0.11 -2.46
C ALA A 162 -22.81 1.03 -3.16
N ASN A 163 -22.15 1.84 -4.00
CA ASN A 163 -22.72 3.03 -4.66
C ASN A 163 -23.36 4.03 -3.68
N MET A 164 -22.81 4.16 -2.48
CA MET A 164 -23.36 5.04 -1.43
C MET A 164 -22.59 6.36 -1.35
N THR A 165 -23.30 7.46 -1.06
CA THR A 165 -22.68 8.72 -0.63
C THR A 165 -22.23 8.64 0.82
N GLN A 166 -21.37 9.58 1.26
CA GLN A 166 -20.98 9.67 2.67
C GLN A 166 -22.18 9.97 3.58
N GLU A 167 -23.17 10.73 3.09
CA GLU A 167 -24.41 11.00 3.82
C GLU A 167 -25.24 9.74 3.99
N GLN A 168 -25.51 9.01 2.90
CA GLN A 168 -26.28 7.77 2.94
C GLN A 168 -25.65 6.72 3.88
N LEU A 169 -24.32 6.63 3.89
CA LEU A 169 -23.63 5.74 4.83
C LEU A 169 -23.77 6.23 6.27
N ALA A 170 -23.70 7.53 6.49
CA ALA A 170 -23.87 8.12 7.82
C ALA A 170 -25.27 7.83 8.38
N ASP A 171 -26.31 8.03 7.55
CA ASP A 171 -27.70 7.76 7.90
C ASP A 171 -27.90 6.29 8.28
N LYS A 172 -27.43 5.35 7.46
CA LYS A 172 -27.56 3.91 7.74
C LYS A 172 -26.79 3.44 8.97
N SER A 173 -25.67 4.08 9.28
CA SER A 173 -24.81 3.69 10.41
C SER A 173 -25.06 4.50 11.69
N GLY A 174 -26.07 5.38 11.68
CA GLY A 174 -26.44 6.21 12.83
C GLY A 174 -25.32 7.16 13.25
N THR A 175 -24.64 7.79 12.29
CA THR A 175 -23.55 8.75 12.55
C THR A 175 -23.72 10.00 11.67
N LYS A 176 -22.76 10.94 11.75
CA LYS A 176 -22.78 12.17 10.96
C LYS A 176 -21.92 12.03 9.70
N LYS A 177 -22.33 12.61 8.57
CA LYS A 177 -21.49 12.69 7.36
C LYS A 177 -20.09 13.23 7.64
N SER A 178 -19.99 14.24 8.49
CA SER A 178 -18.69 14.83 8.88
C SER A 178 -17.78 13.81 9.58
N TYR A 179 -18.34 12.86 10.31
CA TYR A 179 -17.59 11.77 10.94
C TYR A 179 -17.10 10.77 9.89
N ILE A 180 -17.97 10.29 8.98
CA ILE A 180 -17.56 9.43 7.86
C ILE A 180 -16.46 10.09 7.01
N SER A 181 -16.61 11.39 6.72
CA SER A 181 -15.61 12.14 5.97
C SER A 181 -14.26 12.22 6.72
N LYS A 182 -14.26 12.49 8.02
CA LYS A 182 -13.03 12.49 8.83
C LYS A 182 -12.35 11.11 8.78
N LEU A 183 -13.13 10.04 8.96
CA LEU A 183 -12.63 8.67 8.90
C LEU A 183 -12.04 8.33 7.53
N GLU A 184 -12.72 8.63 6.42
CA GLU A 184 -12.22 8.36 5.07
C GLU A 184 -10.97 9.17 4.68
N ASN A 185 -10.65 10.21 5.45
CA ASN A 185 -9.47 11.05 5.28
C ASN A 185 -8.38 10.77 6.32
N ALA A 186 -8.46 9.65 7.05
CA ALA A 186 -7.53 9.27 8.12
C ALA A 186 -7.37 10.35 9.20
N LYS A 187 -8.45 11.04 9.55
CA LYS A 187 -8.46 12.09 10.58
C LYS A 187 -9.25 11.66 11.81
N GLY A 188 -8.58 11.68 12.96
CA GLY A 188 -9.18 11.38 14.27
C GLY A 188 -9.24 9.88 14.56
N ASN A 189 -9.90 9.55 15.68
CA ASN A 189 -9.94 8.19 16.20
C ASN A 189 -11.33 7.57 16.00
N ILE A 190 -11.35 6.23 15.97
CA ILE A 190 -12.57 5.45 15.86
C ILE A 190 -12.62 4.39 16.95
N GLN A 191 -13.76 4.31 17.63
CA GLN A 191 -14.02 3.18 18.53
C GLN A 191 -14.36 1.95 17.70
N LEU A 192 -13.86 0.79 18.11
CA LEU A 192 -14.11 -0.48 17.42
C LEU A 192 -15.61 -0.77 17.23
N SER A 193 -16.43 -0.48 18.24
CA SER A 193 -17.89 -0.61 18.16
C SER A 193 -18.50 0.23 17.04
N THR A 194 -17.99 1.46 16.84
CA THR A 194 -18.43 2.35 15.78
C THR A 194 -17.96 1.86 14.41
N LEU A 195 -16.73 1.34 14.31
CA LEU A 195 -16.21 0.73 13.08
C LEU A 195 -17.09 -0.47 12.67
N ILE A 196 -17.38 -1.37 13.60
CA ILE A 196 -18.27 -2.52 13.39
C ILE A 196 -19.65 -2.06 12.91
N ARG A 197 -20.26 -1.07 13.59
CA ARG A 197 -21.56 -0.53 13.18
C ARG A 197 -21.55 0.02 11.75
N ILE A 198 -20.52 0.76 11.37
CA ILE A 198 -20.41 1.34 10.02
C ILE A 198 -20.32 0.25 8.95
N PHE A 199 -19.52 -0.79 9.17
CA PHE A 199 -19.37 -1.86 8.18
C PHE A 199 -20.58 -2.82 8.17
N GLU A 200 -21.03 -3.27 9.33
CA GLU A 200 -22.07 -4.30 9.42
C GLU A 200 -23.47 -3.74 9.16
N GLN A 201 -23.82 -2.61 9.76
CA GLN A 201 -25.15 -2.01 9.57
C GLN A 201 -25.17 -1.05 8.38
N GLY A 202 -24.10 -0.27 8.20
CA GLY A 202 -24.01 0.73 7.13
C GLY A 202 -23.76 0.12 5.75
N LEU A 203 -22.83 -0.84 5.65
CA LEU A 203 -22.36 -1.41 4.38
C LEU A 203 -22.77 -2.87 4.17
N ASN A 204 -23.44 -3.49 5.14
CA ASN A 204 -23.79 -4.91 5.11
C ASN A 204 -22.55 -5.82 4.89
N ARG A 205 -21.44 -5.51 5.57
CA ARG A 205 -20.17 -6.26 5.51
C ARG A 205 -19.71 -6.64 6.91
N LYS A 206 -19.21 -7.87 7.07
CA LYS A 206 -18.62 -8.34 8.32
C LYS A 206 -17.17 -7.85 8.45
N ILE A 207 -16.78 -7.53 9.69
CA ILE A 207 -15.38 -7.29 10.04
C ILE A 207 -14.79 -8.58 10.60
N GLY A 208 -13.64 -9.00 10.06
CA GLY A 208 -12.79 -10.02 10.67
C GLY A 208 -11.59 -9.35 11.33
N LEU A 209 -11.27 -9.74 12.56
CA LEU A 209 -10.06 -9.31 13.26
C LEU A 209 -9.09 -10.49 13.30
N THR A 210 -7.84 -10.24 12.92
CA THR A 210 -6.74 -11.21 13.03
C THR A 210 -5.67 -10.58 13.90
N PHE A 211 -5.27 -11.29 14.94
CA PHE A 211 -4.14 -10.93 15.79
C PHE A 211 -2.91 -11.67 15.23
N LEU A 212 -1.89 -10.90 14.89
CA LEU A 212 -0.65 -11.40 14.27
C LEU A 212 0.47 -11.45 15.31
#